data_AF-A0A356UBD8-F1
#
_entry.id   AF-A0A356UBD8-F1
#
_cell.length_a   1.000
_cell.length_b   1.000
_cell.length_c   1.000
_cell.angle_alpha   90.00
_cell.angle_beta   90.00
_cell.angle_gamma   90.00
#
_symmetry.space_group_name_H-M   'P 1'
#
loop_
_entity.id
_entity.type
_entity.pdbx_description
1 polymer ?
#
loop_
_entity_poly.entity_id
_entity_poly.type
_entity_poly.pdbx_seq_one_letter_code
_entity_poly.pdbx_strand_id
1 'polypeptide(L)'
;MQPLMDTDEIFAYLGIGQTTFYRIIAEDDTFPVRKIRNRWKADPEELKEWFRNQRSTPDHRNVAEINRPRRGRPPLSRTSPR
;
A
#
# COMPACT_ATOMS: atom_id res chain seq x y z
N MET A 1 -2.63 26.66 3.76
CA MET A 1 -2.34 25.44 4.54
C MET A 1 -3.44 24.45 4.23
N GLN A 2 -3.15 23.42 3.45
CA GLN A 2 -4.11 22.33 3.22
C GLN A 2 -4.16 21.43 4.47
N PRO A 3 -5.31 20.81 4.76
CA PRO A 3 -5.40 19.85 5.85
C PRO A 3 -4.60 18.59 5.51
N LEU A 4 -3.66 18.25 6.39
CA LEU A 4 -2.96 16.96 6.36
C LEU A 4 -3.97 15.82 6.57
N MET A 5 -3.95 14.82 5.71
CA MET A 5 -4.79 13.63 5.86
C MET A 5 -4.25 12.76 7.01
N ASP A 6 -5.15 12.27 7.85
CA ASP A 6 -4.83 11.26 8.86
C ASP A 6 -4.77 9.86 8.22
N THR A 7 -4.16 8.91 8.92
CA THR A 7 -4.04 7.51 8.47
C THR A 7 -5.34 6.88 7.98
N ASP A 8 -6.47 7.17 8.64
CA ASP A 8 -7.76 6.58 8.28
C ASP A 8 -8.22 7.03 6.88
N GLU A 9 -8.05 8.31 6.58
CA GLU A 9 -8.36 8.89 5.26
C GLU A 9 -7.42 8.34 4.19
N ILE A 10 -6.14 8.15 4.53
CA ILE A 10 -5.14 7.57 3.64
C ILE A 10 -5.51 6.12 3.31
N PHE A 11 -5.96 5.34 4.30
CA PHE A 11 -6.44 3.96 4.10
C PHE A 11 -7.66 3.92 3.20
N ALA A 12 -8.64 4.78 3.46
CA ALA A 12 -9.86 4.90 2.66
C ALA A 12 -9.53 5.30 1.21
N TYR A 13 -8.60 6.22 1.02
CA TYR A 13 -8.17 6.70 -0.30
C TYR A 13 -7.43 5.63 -1.11
N LEU A 14 -6.47 4.95 -0.48
CA LEU A 14 -5.66 3.91 -1.12
C LEU A 14 -6.40 2.56 -1.21
N GLY A 15 -7.49 2.37 -0.44
CA GLY A 15 -8.19 1.11 -0.32
C GLY A 15 -7.35 0.01 0.36
N ILE A 16 -6.44 0.38 1.27
CA ILE A 16 -5.55 -0.56 1.96
C ILE A 16 -5.78 -0.59 3.47
N GLY A 17 -5.52 -1.74 4.08
CA GLY A 17 -5.54 -1.89 5.53
C GLY A 17 -4.25 -1.42 6.20
N GLN A 18 -4.31 -1.23 7.53
CA GLN A 18 -3.17 -0.82 8.37
C GLN A 18 -1.92 -1.68 8.16
N THR A 19 -2.04 -3.01 8.12
CA THR A 19 -0.91 -3.91 7.94
C THR A 19 -0.17 -3.68 6.63
N THR A 20 -0.92 -3.48 5.54
CA THR A 20 -0.36 -3.18 4.22
C THR A 20 0.32 -1.82 4.21
N PHE A 21 -0.28 -0.83 4.86
CA PHE A 21 0.30 0.50 5.00
C PHE A 21 1.65 0.46 5.75
N TYR A 22 1.72 -0.14 6.94
CA TYR A 22 2.98 -0.24 7.68
C TYR A 22 4.06 -0.98 6.90
N ARG A 23 3.65 -1.96 6.09
CA ARG A 23 4.55 -2.69 5.22
C ARG A 23 5.08 -1.83 4.07
N ILE A 24 4.22 -1.02 3.45
CA ILE A 24 4.63 -0.07 2.40
C ILE A 24 5.60 0.95 2.98
N ILE A 25 5.32 1.53 4.14
CA ILE A 25 6.25 2.50 4.78
C ILE A 25 7.60 1.87 5.09
N ALA A 26 7.62 0.57 5.42
CA ALA A 26 8.87 -0.15 5.71
C ALA A 26 9.63 -0.59 4.45
N GLU A 27 8.94 -0.88 3.34
CA GLU A 27 9.55 -1.32 2.07
C GLU A 27 9.84 -0.15 1.11
N ASP A 28 9.09 0.96 1.21
CA ASP A 28 9.10 2.08 0.27
C ASP A 28 9.30 3.40 1.02
N ASP A 29 10.53 3.91 0.97
CA ASP A 29 10.93 5.18 1.61
C ASP A 29 10.40 6.42 0.87
N THR A 30 9.88 6.25 -0.36
CA THR A 30 9.33 7.37 -1.16
C THR A 30 7.89 7.72 -0.80
N PHE A 31 7.30 6.95 0.11
CA PHE A 31 5.92 7.15 0.52
C PHE A 31 5.77 8.46 1.33
N PRO A 32 4.93 9.42 0.88
CA PRO A 32 4.87 10.77 1.44
C PRO A 32 4.08 10.84 2.75
N VAL A 33 4.53 10.09 3.76
CA VAL A 33 3.97 10.09 5.11
C VAL A 33 4.95 10.66 6.12
N ARG A 34 4.42 11.41 7.06
CA ARG A 34 5.16 12.11 8.10
C ARG A 34 4.61 11.69 9.45
N LYS A 35 5.49 11.27 10.36
CA LYS A 35 5.10 10.91 11.71
C LYS A 35 4.96 12.18 12.56
N ILE A 36 3.73 12.57 12.87
CA ILE A 36 3.40 13.76 13.66
C ILE A 36 2.72 13.30 14.96
N ARG A 37 3.34 13.57 16.12
CA ARG A 37 2.81 13.23 17.45
C ARG A 37 2.27 11.79 17.55
N ASN A 38 3.06 10.84 17.05
CA ASN A 38 2.73 9.41 17.04
C ASN A 38 1.61 8.97 16.09
N ARG A 39 1.11 9.84 15.21
CA ARG A 39 0.23 9.48 14.10
C ARG A 39 0.94 9.72 12.78
N TRP A 40 0.69 8.85 11.81
CA TRP A 40 1.16 9.08 10.44
C TRP A 40 0.16 10.01 9.74
N LYS A 41 0.69 11.06 9.12
CA LYS A 41 -0.07 12.03 8.33
C LYS A 41 0.54 12.14 6.95
N ALA A 42 -0.29 12.31 5.93
CA ALA A 42 0.16 12.52 4.57
C ALA A 42 -0.40 13.83 4.02
N ASP A 43 0.38 14.48 3.18
CA ASP A 43 -0.10 15.59 2.38
C ASP A 43 -0.93 15.02 1.20
N PRO A 44 -2.19 15.47 1.01
CA PRO A 44 -3.09 14.91 0.00
C PRO A 44 -2.56 15.08 -1.43
N GLU A 45 -1.86 16.18 -1.71
CA GLU A 45 -1.24 16.43 -3.02
C GLU A 45 -0.08 15.45 -3.28
N GLU A 46 0.86 15.34 -2.34
CA GLU A 46 2.00 14.42 -2.47
C GLU A 46 1.54 12.97 -2.57
N LEU A 47 0.55 12.57 -1.79
CA LEU A 47 -0.02 11.22 -1.84
C LEU A 47 -0.60 10.90 -3.22
N LYS A 48 -1.27 11.88 -3.85
CA LYS A 48 -1.86 11.74 -5.18
C LYS A 48 -0.79 11.64 -6.26
N GLU A 49 0.26 12.45 -6.16
CA GLU A 49 1.41 12.40 -7.07
C GLU A 49 2.15 11.08 -6.96
N TRP A 50 2.42 10.63 -5.74
CA TRP A 50 3.03 9.33 -5.48
C TRP A 50 2.18 8.18 -6.02
N PHE A 51 0.87 8.21 -5.78
CA PHE A 51 -0.06 7.18 -6.30
C PHE A 51 -0.09 7.14 -7.83
N ARG A 52 -0.01 8.30 -8.49
CA ARG A 52 0.11 8.39 -9.94
C ARG A 52 1.46 7.85 -10.43
N ASN A 53 2.54 8.11 -9.70
CA ASN A 53 3.89 7.65 -10.05
C ASN A 53 4.03 6.12 -9.91
N GLN A 54 3.43 5.53 -8.87
CA GLN A 54 3.38 4.08 -8.66
C GLN A 54 2.79 3.30 -9.85
N ARG A 55 1.81 3.88 -10.56
CA ARG A 55 1.21 3.26 -11.76
C ARG A 55 2.12 3.29 -12.99
N SER A 56 3.14 4.15 -13.03
CA SER A 56 4.04 4.29 -14.18
C SER A 56 5.32 3.46 -14.05
N THR A 57 5.70 3.06 -12.83
CA THR A 57 6.91 2.25 -12.61
C THR A 57 6.59 0.76 -12.62
N PRO A 58 7.11 -0.04 -13.57
CA PRO A 58 6.88 -1.48 -13.65
C PRO A 58 7.61 -2.31 -12.58
N ASP A 59 8.50 -1.69 -11.79
CA ASP A 59 9.38 -2.38 -10.83
C ASP A 59 8.90 -2.26 -9.36
N HIS A 60 8.15 -1.22 -9.01
CA HIS A 60 7.57 -1.09 -7.68
C HIS A 60 6.27 -1.88 -7.58
N ARG A 61 6.20 -2.80 -6.61
CA ARG A 61 4.97 -3.55 -6.28
C ARG A 61 3.83 -2.55 -6.08
N ASN A 62 2.95 -2.46 -7.07
CA ASN A 62 1.86 -1.52 -7.05
C ASN A 62 1.00 -1.78 -5.80
N VAL A 63 0.56 -0.76 -5.07
CA VAL A 63 -0.34 -0.93 -3.91
C VAL A 63 -1.55 -1.84 -4.26
N ALA A 64 -2.03 -1.75 -5.50
CA ALA A 64 -3.09 -2.60 -6.03
C ALA A 64 -2.70 -4.10 -6.13
N GLU A 65 -1.43 -4.42 -6.36
CA GLU A 65 -0.91 -5.78 -6.36
C GLU A 65 -0.71 -6.33 -4.96
N ILE A 66 -0.32 -5.50 -3.99
CA ILE A 66 -0.18 -5.89 -2.58
C ILE A 66 -1.55 -6.23 -1.97
N ASN A 67 -2.61 -5.54 -2.41
CA ASN A 67 -3.97 -5.82 -2.00
C ASN A 67 -4.56 -7.09 -2.65
N ARG A 68 -3.94 -7.64 -3.71
CA ARG A 68 -4.47 -8.85 -4.34
C ARG A 68 -4.58 -9.95 -3.28
N PRO A 69 -5.77 -10.56 -3.10
CA PRO A 69 -5.89 -11.70 -2.21
C PRO A 69 -4.83 -12.70 -2.64
N ARG A 70 -4.04 -13.21 -1.68
CA ARG A 70 -3.05 -14.27 -1.90
C ARG A 70 -3.77 -15.35 -2.69
N ARG A 71 -3.56 -15.38 -4.02
CA ARG A 71 -4.16 -16.37 -4.91
C ARG A 71 -3.78 -17.69 -4.26
N GLY A 72 -4.80 -18.38 -3.76
CA GLY A 72 -4.65 -19.54 -2.91
C GLY A 72 -3.56 -20.40 -3.48
N ARG A 73 -2.64 -20.82 -2.60
CA ARG A 73 -1.68 -21.88 -2.84
C ARG A 73 -2.35 -22.86 -3.82
N PRO A 74 -1.78 -23.11 -5.02
CA PRO A 74 -2.43 -24.00 -5.98
C PRO A 74 -2.84 -25.25 -5.19
N PRO A 75 -4.11 -25.71 -5.30
CA PRO A 75 -4.49 -26.94 -4.65
C PRO A 75 -3.45 -27.97 -5.09
N LEU A 76 -2.85 -28.71 -4.15
CA LEU A 76 -1.92 -29.78 -4.51
C LEU A 76 -2.68 -30.74 -5.41
N SER A 77 -2.55 -30.56 -6.73
CA SER A 77 -3.07 -31.48 -7.72
C SER A 77 -2.27 -32.76 -7.54
N ARG A 78 -2.93 -33.70 -6.86
CA ARG A 78 -2.76 -35.15 -7.06
C ARG A 78 -1.32 -35.63 -6.99
N THR A 79 -0.85 -35.88 -5.78
CA THR A 79 -0.15 -37.15 -5.55
C THR A 79 -1.15 -38.25 -5.87
N SER A 80 -1.14 -38.75 -7.11
CA SER A 80 -1.77 -40.02 -7.47
C SER A 80 -0.73 -41.12 -7.21
N PRO A 81 -0.86 -41.94 -6.15
CA PRO A 81 -0.09 -43.16 -6.04
C PRO A 81 -0.52 -44.14 -7.14
N ARG A 82 0.48 -44.80 -7.71
CA ARG A 82 0.44 -45.73 -8.84
C ARG A 82 0.00 -47.13 -8.42
#